data_AF-A0A956KNG4-F1
#
_entry.id   AF-A0A956KNG4-F1
#
_cell.length_a   1.000
_cell.length_b   1.000
_cell.length_c   1.000
_cell.angle_alpha   90.00
_cell.angle_beta   90.00
_cell.angle_gamma   90.00
#
_symmetry.space_group_name_H-M   'P 1'
#
loop_
_entity.id
_entity.type
_entity.pdbx_description
1 polymer ?
#
loop_
_entity_poly.entity_id
_entity_poly.type
_entity_poly.pdbx_seq_one_letter_code
_entity_poly.pdbx_strand_id
1 'polypeptide(L)'
;LDEVTEGSLLPSDPLEKAQHRAMIELGSAILADGWLLAVATEEEDARRHARALHDKLRRFEDAMVGPLYTGESLSLVDAAMLPALLRLEWVDQMAPSLELLAGLPKVRRWLEVGGARPSVQRSSVADLRERYQQIFIKRGSWVGRQIA
;
A
#
# COMPACT_ATOMS: atom_id res chain seq x y z
N LEU A 1 2.40 -18.12 -9.69
CA LEU A 1 2.63 -18.72 -8.36
C LEU A 1 4.13 -18.90 -8.17
N ASP A 2 4.58 -18.86 -6.92
CA ASP A 2 5.97 -19.12 -6.50
C ASP A 2 6.28 -20.63 -6.65
N GLU A 3 6.28 -21.11 -7.88
CA GLU A 3 6.26 -22.55 -8.24
C GLU A 3 7.33 -22.93 -9.26
N VAL A 4 7.90 -21.96 -9.97
CA VAL A 4 8.80 -22.21 -11.12
C VAL A 4 10.26 -21.85 -10.83
N THR A 5 10.53 -21.19 -9.71
CA THR A 5 11.87 -20.80 -9.26
C THR A 5 12.24 -21.54 -7.98
N GLU A 6 13.51 -21.87 -7.83
CA GLU A 6 14.02 -22.50 -6.61
C GLU A 6 13.97 -21.53 -5.42
N GLY A 7 13.59 -22.04 -4.25
CA GLY A 7 13.27 -21.24 -3.06
C GLY A 7 11.77 -20.92 -2.94
N SER A 8 11.33 -20.43 -1.78
CA SER A 8 9.99 -19.88 -1.63
C SER A 8 10.00 -18.63 -0.75
N LEU A 9 9.20 -17.64 -1.15
CA LEU A 9 8.93 -16.43 -0.39
C LEU A 9 7.74 -16.59 0.58
N LEU A 10 7.13 -17.77 0.60
CA LEU A 10 6.15 -18.18 1.62
C LEU A 10 6.82 -19.08 2.67
N PRO A 11 6.41 -18.96 3.94
CA PRO A 11 6.90 -19.84 4.99
C PRO A 11 6.46 -21.29 4.76
N SER A 12 7.25 -22.22 5.30
CA SER A 12 6.95 -23.66 5.25
C SER A 12 5.87 -24.06 6.25
N ASP A 13 5.77 -23.35 7.38
CA ASP A 13 4.74 -23.59 8.38
C ASP A 13 3.33 -23.30 7.80
N PRO A 14 2.37 -24.24 7.88
CA PRO A 14 1.04 -24.05 7.29
C PRO A 14 0.25 -22.88 7.87
N LEU A 15 0.39 -22.58 9.17
CA LEU A 15 -0.34 -21.49 9.82
C LEU A 15 0.22 -20.14 9.38
N GLU A 16 1.55 -19.98 9.43
CA GLU A 16 2.21 -18.77 8.94
C GLU A 16 1.91 -18.54 7.45
N LYS A 17 1.88 -19.61 6.65
CA LYS A 17 1.55 -19.53 5.22
C LYS A 17 0.12 -19.06 4.99
N ALA A 18 -0.83 -19.49 5.82
CA ALA A 18 -2.21 -19.01 5.78
C ALA A 18 -2.31 -17.53 6.19
N GLN A 19 -1.55 -17.10 7.20
CA GLN A 19 -1.49 -15.70 7.62
C GLN A 19 -0.92 -14.80 6.51
N HIS A 20 0.15 -15.22 5.83
CA HIS A 20 0.70 -14.50 4.69
C HIS A 20 -0.33 -14.33 3.57
N ARG A 21 -1.06 -15.39 3.23
CA ARG A 21 -2.14 -15.33 2.22
C ARG A 21 -3.26 -14.38 2.64
N ALA A 22 -3.63 -14.37 3.92
CA ALA A 22 -4.63 -13.44 4.44
C ALA A 22 -4.18 -11.98 4.32
N MET A 23 -2.89 -11.68 4.53
CA MET A 23 -2.35 -10.33 4.33
C MET A 23 -2.26 -9.94 2.86
N ILE A 24 -1.92 -10.88 1.97
CA ILE A 24 -1.97 -10.64 0.52
C ILE A 24 -3.40 -10.29 0.09
N GLU A 25 -4.41 -11.00 0.60
CA GLU A 25 -5.81 -10.71 0.32
C GLU A 25 -6.27 -9.36 0.90
N LEU A 26 -5.78 -8.97 2.08
CA LEU A 26 -5.99 -7.62 2.61
C LEU A 26 -5.48 -6.55 1.63
N GLY A 27 -4.40 -6.83 0.89
CA GLY A 27 -3.90 -5.99 -0.20
C GLY A 27 -4.92 -5.75 -1.31
N SER A 28 -5.69 -6.77 -1.70
CA SER A 28 -6.77 -6.63 -2.68
C SER A 28 -7.84 -5.63 -2.20
N ALA A 29 -8.24 -5.72 -0.93
CA ALA A 29 -9.19 -4.80 -0.32
C ALA A 29 -8.64 -3.37 -0.23
N ILE A 30 -7.36 -3.21 0.10
CA ILE A 30 -6.67 -1.92 0.12
C ILE A 30 -6.67 -1.27 -1.27
N LEU A 31 -6.38 -2.03 -2.33
CA LEU A 31 -6.42 -1.53 -3.70
C LEU A 31 -7.83 -1.04 -4.10
N ALA A 32 -8.86 -1.78 -3.69
CA ALA A 32 -10.25 -1.39 -3.93
C ALA A 32 -10.60 -0.06 -3.27
N ASP A 33 -10.21 0.15 -2.01
CA ASP A 33 -10.46 1.44 -1.35
C ASP A 33 -9.60 2.58 -1.91
N GLY A 34 -8.36 2.30 -2.35
CA GLY A 34 -7.53 3.26 -3.06
C GLY A 34 -8.19 3.74 -4.35
N TRP A 35 -8.90 2.85 -5.05
CA TRP A 35 -9.75 3.24 -6.19
C TRP A 35 -10.94 4.10 -5.76
N LEU A 36 -11.60 3.80 -4.64
CA LEU A 36 -12.70 4.61 -4.11
C LEU A 36 -12.27 6.05 -3.79
N LEU A 37 -11.05 6.25 -3.26
CA LEU A 37 -10.48 7.59 -3.12
C LEU A 37 -10.28 8.31 -4.45
N ALA A 38 -9.94 7.59 -5.53
CA ALA A 38 -9.74 8.17 -6.85
C ALA A 38 -11.02 8.62 -7.55
N VAL A 39 -12.20 8.17 -7.08
CA VAL A 39 -13.51 8.52 -7.64
C VAL A 39 -14.38 9.34 -6.69
N ALA A 40 -14.04 9.43 -5.40
CA ALA A 40 -14.79 10.22 -4.43
C ALA A 40 -14.73 11.72 -4.78
N THR A 41 -15.85 12.32 -5.16
CA THR A 41 -15.93 13.76 -5.49
C THR A 41 -16.16 14.61 -4.25
N GLU A 42 -16.78 14.06 -3.20
CA GLU A 42 -17.09 14.78 -1.96
C GLU A 42 -16.06 14.50 -0.87
N GLU A 43 -15.82 15.50 -0.02
CA GLU A 43 -14.87 15.38 1.11
C GLU A 43 -15.28 14.27 2.07
N GLU A 44 -16.57 14.18 2.38
CA GLU A 44 -17.10 13.20 3.33
C GLU A 44 -16.84 11.77 2.86
N ASP A 45 -17.05 11.51 1.57
CA ASP A 45 -16.76 10.22 0.94
C ASP A 45 -15.25 9.93 0.98
N ALA A 46 -14.41 10.89 0.61
CA ALA A 46 -12.96 10.74 0.66
C ALA A 46 -12.48 10.41 2.08
N ARG A 47 -12.98 11.13 3.10
CA ARG A 47 -12.66 10.86 4.51
C ARG A 47 -13.16 9.49 4.97
N ARG A 48 -14.35 9.05 4.53
CA ARG A 48 -14.87 7.72 4.86
C ARG A 48 -13.99 6.61 4.28
N HIS A 49 -13.62 6.71 3.00
CA HIS A 49 -12.74 5.75 2.35
C HIS A 49 -11.31 5.78 2.94
N ALA A 50 -10.82 6.96 3.31
CA ALA A 50 -9.53 7.10 3.98
C ALA A 50 -9.51 6.42 5.35
N ARG A 51 -10.57 6.57 6.17
CA ARG A 51 -10.70 5.84 7.45
C ARG A 51 -10.72 4.33 7.25
N ALA A 52 -11.48 3.85 6.26
CA ALA A 52 -11.54 2.43 5.95
C ALA A 52 -10.19 1.85 5.48
N LEU A 53 -9.39 2.65 4.76
CA LEU A 53 -8.00 2.32 4.41
C LEU A 53 -7.12 2.30 5.63
N HIS A 54 -7.17 3.35 6.44
CA HIS A 54 -6.38 3.49 7.66
C HIS A 54 -6.57 2.30 8.60
N ASP A 55 -7.81 1.83 8.81
CA ASP A 55 -8.09 0.66 9.64
C ASP A 55 -7.46 -0.63 9.08
N LYS A 56 -7.43 -0.80 7.76
CA LYS A 56 -6.76 -1.94 7.10
C LYS A 56 -5.24 -1.84 7.23
N LEU A 57 -4.70 -0.64 7.07
CA LEU A 57 -3.27 -0.38 7.23
C LEU A 57 -2.83 -0.58 8.69
N ARG A 58 -3.67 -0.24 9.67
CA ARG A 58 -3.44 -0.55 11.08
C ARG A 58 -3.41 -2.05 11.33
N ARG A 59 -4.34 -2.82 10.74
CA ARG A 59 -4.30 -4.28 10.83
C ARG A 59 -3.02 -4.87 10.21
N PHE A 60 -2.57 -4.31 9.10
CA PHE A 60 -1.31 -4.70 8.47
C PHE A 60 -0.11 -4.36 9.36
N GLU A 61 -0.04 -3.12 9.86
CA GLU A 61 0.94 -2.65 10.84
C GLU A 61 1.01 -3.61 12.05
N ASP A 62 -0.12 -3.97 12.65
CA ASP A 62 -0.18 -4.85 13.82
C ASP A 62 0.40 -6.24 13.55
N ALA A 63 0.25 -6.76 12.32
CA ALA A 63 0.77 -8.06 11.90
C ALA A 63 2.27 -8.05 11.52
N MET A 64 2.85 -6.88 11.28
CA MET A 64 4.25 -6.76 10.86
C MET A 64 5.23 -6.90 12.02
N VAL A 65 6.33 -7.61 11.77
CA VAL A 65 7.52 -7.61 12.64
C VAL A 65 8.32 -6.31 12.46
N GLY A 66 8.59 -5.91 11.21
CA GLY A 66 9.37 -4.73 10.84
C GLY A 66 10.89 -5.00 10.79
N PRO A 67 11.65 -4.35 9.87
CA PRO A 67 11.23 -3.28 8.96
C PRO A 67 10.46 -3.75 7.71
N LEU A 68 10.60 -5.02 7.30
CA LEU A 68 9.74 -5.72 6.34
C LEU A 68 8.69 -6.56 7.06
N TYR A 69 7.72 -7.12 6.34
CA TYR A 69 6.60 -7.84 6.93
C TYR A 69 7.06 -8.91 7.93
N THR A 70 8.05 -9.71 7.54
CA THR A 70 8.69 -10.76 8.36
C THR A 70 9.97 -10.33 9.06
N GLY A 71 10.30 -9.04 9.12
CA GLY A 71 11.55 -8.55 9.72
C GLY A 71 12.53 -8.03 8.68
N GLU A 72 13.76 -8.54 8.63
CA GLU A 72 14.79 -8.07 7.68
C GLU A 72 14.64 -8.68 6.27
N SER A 73 13.98 -9.83 6.17
CA SER A 73 13.84 -10.58 4.92
C SER A 73 12.61 -10.16 4.13
N LEU A 74 12.75 -10.08 2.80
CA LEU A 74 11.65 -9.85 1.88
C LEU A 74 10.78 -11.11 1.82
N SER A 75 9.48 -10.95 2.03
CA SER A 75 8.47 -12.00 1.89
C SER A 75 7.57 -11.76 0.69
N LEU A 76 6.74 -12.75 0.35
CA LEU A 76 5.74 -12.58 -0.70
C LEU A 76 4.70 -11.51 -0.35
N VAL A 77 4.45 -11.30 0.96
CA VAL A 77 3.56 -10.24 1.43
C VAL A 77 4.13 -8.88 1.05
N ASP A 78 5.43 -8.65 1.27
CA ASP A 78 6.09 -7.41 0.89
C ASP A 78 5.98 -7.17 -0.62
N ALA A 79 6.28 -8.19 -1.43
CA ALA A 79 6.22 -8.10 -2.88
C ALA A 79 4.80 -7.79 -3.40
N ALA A 80 3.77 -8.35 -2.77
CA ALA A 80 2.37 -8.09 -3.12
C ALA A 80 1.89 -6.69 -2.68
N MET A 81 2.34 -6.23 -1.51
CA MET A 81 1.81 -5.04 -0.86
C MET A 81 2.54 -3.75 -1.26
N LEU A 82 3.87 -3.78 -1.47
CA LEU A 82 4.68 -2.59 -1.71
C LEU A 82 4.15 -1.70 -2.84
N PRO A 83 3.75 -2.23 -4.01
CA PRO A 83 3.21 -1.38 -5.08
C PRO A 83 1.96 -0.61 -4.64
N ALA A 84 1.03 -1.26 -3.93
CA ALA A 84 -0.21 -0.64 -3.48
C ALA A 84 0.06 0.47 -2.45
N LEU A 85 0.87 0.17 -1.44
CA LEU A 85 1.15 1.12 -0.36
C LEU A 85 2.03 2.30 -0.80
N LEU A 86 2.97 2.13 -1.72
CA LEU A 86 3.71 3.27 -2.31
C LEU A 86 2.76 4.28 -2.96
N ARG A 87 1.68 3.80 -3.59
CA ARG A 87 0.64 4.66 -4.17
C ARG A 87 -0.15 5.39 -3.09
N LEU A 88 -0.44 4.73 -1.96
CA LEU A 88 -1.11 5.36 -0.82
C LEU A 88 -0.25 6.39 -0.11
N GLU A 89 1.08 6.19 -0.07
CA GLU A 89 2.01 7.23 0.39
C GLU A 89 1.88 8.50 -0.45
N TRP A 90 1.77 8.37 -1.77
CA TRP A 90 1.56 9.54 -2.63
C TRP A 90 0.21 10.20 -2.35
N VAL A 91 -0.85 9.42 -2.08
CA VAL A 91 -2.15 9.97 -1.70
C VAL A 91 -2.08 10.72 -0.37
N ASP A 92 -1.40 10.17 0.65
CA ASP A 92 -1.15 10.83 1.93
C ASP A 92 -0.42 12.18 1.73
N GLN A 93 0.53 12.25 0.80
CA GLN A 93 1.22 13.49 0.43
C GLN A 93 0.34 14.46 -0.37
N MET A 94 -0.55 13.95 -1.22
CA MET A 94 -1.47 14.76 -2.05
C MET A 94 -2.60 15.37 -1.21
N ALA A 95 -3.06 14.68 -0.17
CA ALA A 95 -4.12 15.15 0.72
C ALA A 95 -3.80 14.83 2.19
N PRO A 96 -2.85 15.56 2.82
CA PRO A 96 -2.39 15.27 4.19
C PRO A 96 -3.49 15.28 5.26
N SER A 97 -4.58 16.03 5.03
CA SER A 97 -5.72 16.10 5.96
C SER A 97 -6.55 14.81 6.04
N LEU A 98 -6.25 13.80 5.22
CA LEU A 98 -6.84 12.46 5.32
C LEU A 98 -6.12 11.57 6.35
N GLU A 99 -4.89 11.92 6.75
CA GLU A 99 -4.14 11.22 7.79
C GLU A 99 -4.01 9.70 7.56
N LEU A 100 -3.91 9.27 6.29
CA LEU A 100 -3.92 7.84 5.91
C LEU A 100 -2.86 7.04 6.65
N LEU A 101 -1.66 7.61 6.78
CA LEU A 101 -0.51 6.96 7.41
C LEU A 101 -0.20 7.50 8.82
N ALA A 102 -1.12 8.22 9.46
CA ALA A 102 -0.91 8.73 10.81
C ALA A 102 -0.75 7.59 11.83
N GLY A 103 0.20 7.68 12.76
CA GLY A 103 0.36 6.66 13.80
C GLY A 103 0.77 5.25 13.32
N LEU A 104 1.24 5.10 12.08
CA LEU A 104 1.69 3.82 11.50
C LEU A 104 3.22 3.78 11.28
N PRO A 105 4.04 3.74 12.34
CA PRO A 105 5.49 3.86 12.23
C PRO A 105 6.17 2.68 11.51
N LYS A 106 5.69 1.43 11.67
CA LYS A 106 6.27 0.26 10.98
C LYS A 106 5.97 0.31 9.49
N VAL A 107 4.76 0.69 9.09
CA VAL A 107 4.39 0.91 7.69
C VAL A 107 5.20 2.04 7.07
N ARG A 108 5.43 3.15 7.79
CA ARG A 108 6.32 4.22 7.31
C ARG A 108 7.75 3.74 7.11
N ARG A 109 8.30 3.02 8.10
CA ARG A 109 9.65 2.44 7.98
C ARG A 109 9.74 1.41 6.84
N TRP A 110 8.68 0.66 6.62
CA TRP A 110 8.58 -0.33 5.55
C TRP A 110 8.50 0.29 4.17
N LEU A 111 7.75 1.38 4.00
CA LEU A 111 7.75 2.18 2.78
C LEU A 111 9.15 2.71 2.45
N GLU A 112 9.87 3.20 3.46
CA GLU A 112 11.25 3.69 3.30
C GLU A 112 12.20 2.57 2.87
N VAL A 113 12.27 1.48 3.64
CA VAL A 113 13.20 0.37 3.39
C VAL A 113 12.83 -0.41 2.13
N GLY A 114 11.55 -0.73 1.97
CA GLY A 114 11.02 -1.47 0.83
C GLY A 114 11.07 -0.65 -0.45
N GLY A 115 10.70 0.64 -0.38
CA GLY A 115 10.77 1.58 -1.49
C GLY A 115 12.19 1.78 -2.00
N ALA A 116 13.20 1.83 -1.13
CA ALA A 116 14.60 2.02 -1.51
C ALA A 116 15.24 0.81 -2.23
N ARG A 117 14.57 -0.34 -2.29
CA ARG A 117 15.15 -1.56 -2.89
C ARG A 117 15.35 -1.40 -4.41
N PRO A 118 16.49 -1.83 -4.98
CA PRO A 118 16.72 -1.77 -6.43
C PRO A 118 15.69 -2.54 -7.27
N SER A 119 15.10 -3.61 -6.73
CA SER A 119 14.03 -4.36 -7.42
C SER A 119 12.75 -3.55 -7.51
N VAL A 120 12.44 -2.73 -6.52
CA VAL A 120 11.24 -1.89 -6.46
C VAL A 120 11.44 -0.64 -7.32
N GLN A 121 12.56 0.05 -7.18
CA GLN A 121 12.89 1.25 -7.97
C GLN A 121 12.89 0.96 -9.48
N ARG A 122 13.38 -0.21 -9.90
CA ARG A 122 13.40 -0.61 -11.32
C ARG A 122 12.08 -1.21 -11.83
N SER A 123 11.08 -1.38 -10.97
CA SER A 123 9.78 -1.99 -11.34
C SER A 123 8.79 -1.00 -11.96
N SER A 124 9.10 0.29 -11.97
CA SER A 124 8.19 1.37 -12.36
C SER A 124 8.82 2.29 -13.40
N VAL A 125 7.97 2.86 -14.25
CA VAL A 125 8.38 3.94 -15.17
C VAL A 125 8.63 5.23 -14.40
N ALA A 126 9.52 6.08 -14.92
CA ALA A 126 9.93 7.32 -14.25
C ALA A 126 8.78 8.29 -13.96
N ASP A 127 7.74 8.30 -14.80
CA ASP A 127 6.58 9.19 -14.69
C ASP A 127 5.36 8.54 -14.02
N LEU A 128 5.55 7.41 -13.31
CA LEU A 128 4.43 6.66 -12.72
C LEU A 128 3.66 7.49 -11.70
N ARG A 129 4.35 8.32 -10.91
CA ARG A 129 3.72 9.16 -9.87
C ARG A 129 2.81 10.21 -10.51
N GLU A 130 3.29 10.88 -11.56
CA GLU A 130 2.56 11.89 -12.32
C GLU A 130 1.33 11.25 -12.98
N ARG A 131 1.51 10.08 -13.63
CA ARG A 131 0.38 9.32 -14.20
C ARG A 131 -0.66 8.96 -13.15
N TYR A 132 -0.22 8.58 -11.95
CA TYR A 132 -1.11 8.26 -10.85
C TYR A 132 -1.85 9.50 -10.33
N GLN A 133 -1.19 10.65 -10.17
CA GLN A 133 -1.85 11.91 -9.82
C GLN A 133 -2.90 12.33 -10.86
N GLN A 134 -2.59 12.17 -12.15
CA GLN A 134 -3.51 12.48 -13.24
C GLN A 134 -4.79 11.64 -13.20
N ILE A 135 -4.78 10.44 -12.63
CA ILE A 135 -5.99 9.63 -12.41
C ILE A 135 -7.00 10.37 -11.52
N PHE A 136 -6.52 10.98 -10.43
CA PHE A 136 -7.35 11.71 -9.45
C PHE A 136 -7.86 13.03 -10.03
N ILE A 137 -6.98 13.78 -10.72
CA ILE A 137 -7.30 15.07 -11.34
C ILE A 137 -8.36 14.90 -12.43
N LYS A 138 -8.15 13.96 -13.38
CA LYS A 138 -9.09 13.74 -14.50
C LYS A 138 -10.47 13.25 -14.05
N ARG A 139 -10.55 12.62 -12.87
CA ARG A 139 -11.82 12.16 -12.27
C ARG A 139 -12.53 13.25 -11.48
N GLY A 140 -11.92 14.42 -11.30
CA GLY A 140 -12.48 15.48 -10.47
C GLY A 140 -12.65 15.05 -9.00
N SER A 141 -11.89 14.06 -8.54
CA SER A 141 -11.95 13.56 -7.16
C SER A 141 -11.57 14.67 -6.17
N TRP A 142 -12.09 14.58 -4.95
CA TRP A 142 -11.75 15.51 -3.87
C TRP A 142 -10.25 15.55 -3.61
N VAL A 143 -9.59 14.39 -3.58
CA VAL A 143 -8.13 14.27 -3.46
C VAL A 143 -7.42 14.96 -4.62
N GLY A 144 -7.90 14.77 -5.86
CA GLY A 144 -7.33 15.43 -7.04
C GLY A 144 -7.38 16.96 -6.96
N ARG A 145 -8.42 17.52 -6.34
CA ARG A 145 -8.56 18.97 -6.12
C ARG A 145 -7.64 19.53 -5.03
N GLN A 146 -7.00 18.69 -4.21
CA GLN A 146 -6.01 19.14 -3.22
C GLN A 146 -4.63 19.43 -3.83
N ILE A 147 -4.40 18.98 -5.06
CA ILE A 147 -3.11 19.07 -5.77
C ILE A 147 -3.11 20.24 -6.76
N ALA A 148 -4.29 20.63 -7.23
CA ALA A 148 -4.52 21.56 -8.33
C ALA A 148 -4.61 23.02 -7.87
#